data_AF-A0A517ZM12-F1
#
_entry.id   AF-A0A517ZM12-F1
#
_cell.length_a   1.000
_cell.length_b   1.000
_cell.length_c   1.000
_cell.angle_alpha   90.00
_cell.angle_beta   90.00
_cell.angle_gamma   90.00
#
_symmetry.space_group_name_H-M   'P 1'
#
loop_
_entity.id
_entity.type
_entity.pdbx_description
1 polymer ?
#
loop_
_entity_poly.entity_id
_entity_poly.type
_entity_poly.pdbx_seq_one_letter_code
_entity_poly.pdbx_strand_id
1 'polypeptide(L)'
;MRDPERIDRVLNSIREAWIETPDWRLGQLLVNAIKPSEPCPEIFYIEDSKLERLVTRLNITTGNQMQTPSQKHEWVRQYIWDDGLGPIWPIVDNEKTEFATALMIYWRMEGPWFKGSLSDDAKRLHDTVAERLLGGFYSNRNLQYFPIEDNQLSKTQVYKLRKSGLPSELFEPDYPVSGE
;
A
#
# COMPACT_ATOMS: atom_id res chain seq x y z
N MET A 1 11.88 28.00 -8.86
CA MET A 1 10.87 27.25 -8.08
C MET A 1 9.60 28.07 -8.03
N ARG A 2 8.44 27.44 -8.15
CA ARG A 2 7.15 28.12 -8.24
C ARG A 2 6.64 28.33 -6.80
N ASP A 3 6.02 29.47 -6.46
CA ASP A 3 5.60 29.85 -5.08
C ASP A 3 4.65 28.83 -4.41
N PRO A 4 4.99 28.24 -3.23
CA PRO A 4 4.13 27.31 -2.50
C PRO A 4 2.76 27.86 -2.08
N GLU A 5 2.65 29.15 -1.74
CA GLU A 5 1.39 29.76 -1.28
C GLU A 5 0.30 29.73 -2.36
N ARG A 6 0.71 29.57 -3.63
CA ARG A 6 -0.23 29.39 -4.73
C ARG A 6 -1.12 28.15 -4.56
N ILE A 7 -0.68 27.13 -3.84
CA ILE A 7 -1.37 25.84 -3.74
C ILE A 7 -2.71 26.03 -3.03
N ASP A 8 -2.67 26.52 -1.79
CA ASP A 8 -3.89 26.72 -0.99
C ASP A 8 -4.84 27.70 -1.65
N ARG A 9 -4.31 28.78 -2.23
CA ARG A 9 -5.12 29.74 -2.98
C ARG A 9 -5.88 29.08 -4.14
N VAL A 10 -5.19 28.26 -4.95
CA VAL A 10 -5.83 27.56 -6.09
C VAL A 10 -6.83 26.52 -5.61
N LEU A 11 -6.49 25.75 -4.56
CA LEU A 11 -7.40 24.74 -4.00
C LEU A 11 -8.67 25.36 -3.42
N ASN A 12 -8.57 26.53 -2.78
CA ASN A 12 -9.74 27.24 -2.26
C ASN A 12 -10.65 27.73 -3.39
N SER A 13 -10.10 28.31 -4.47
CA SER A 13 -10.92 28.72 -5.62
C SER A 13 -11.60 27.55 -6.32
N ILE A 14 -10.93 26.40 -6.44
CA ILE A 14 -11.53 25.18 -6.98
C ILE A 14 -12.67 24.70 -6.06
N ARG A 15 -12.42 24.66 -4.74
CA ARG A 15 -13.42 24.24 -3.75
C ARG A 15 -14.67 25.10 -3.80
N GLU A 16 -14.53 26.42 -3.81
CA GLU A 16 -15.65 27.36 -3.88
C GLU A 16 -16.47 27.14 -5.16
N ALA A 17 -15.82 27.09 -6.32
CA ALA A 17 -16.51 26.85 -7.59
C ALA A 17 -17.22 25.48 -7.63
N TRP A 18 -16.63 24.47 -7.00
CA TRP A 18 -17.19 23.12 -6.99
C TRP A 18 -18.40 23.00 -6.05
N ILE A 19 -18.40 23.70 -4.91
CA ILE A 19 -19.55 23.77 -4.00
C ILE A 19 -20.77 24.37 -4.71
N GLU A 20 -20.56 25.37 -5.57
CA GLU A 20 -21.63 25.98 -6.38
C GLU A 20 -22.12 25.06 -7.53
N THR A 21 -21.37 24.01 -7.86
CA THR A 21 -21.68 23.08 -8.97
C THR A 21 -21.49 21.61 -8.56
N PRO A 22 -22.24 21.10 -7.56
CA PRO A 22 -21.99 19.81 -6.94
C PRO A 22 -22.24 18.61 -7.87
N ASP A 23 -23.02 18.78 -8.94
CA ASP A 23 -23.32 17.72 -9.91
C ASP A 23 -22.13 17.44 -10.84
N TRP A 24 -21.17 18.35 -10.93
CA TRP A 24 -19.99 18.16 -11.77
C TRP A 24 -18.95 17.37 -11.02
N ARG A 25 -18.26 16.46 -11.72
CA ARG A 25 -17.03 15.86 -11.20
C ARG A 25 -15.89 16.86 -11.32
N LEU A 26 -14.86 16.74 -10.48
CA LEU A 26 -13.73 17.68 -10.49
C LEU A 26 -13.05 17.77 -11.87
N GLY A 27 -12.92 16.65 -12.58
CA GLY A 27 -12.38 16.62 -13.94
C GLY A 27 -13.20 17.47 -14.93
N GLN A 28 -14.53 17.44 -14.82
CA GLN A 28 -15.43 18.25 -15.65
C GLN A 28 -15.30 19.73 -15.32
N LEU A 29 -15.27 20.08 -14.02
CA LEU A 29 -15.06 21.45 -13.55
C LEU A 29 -13.78 22.05 -14.14
N LEU A 30 -12.67 21.32 -14.08
CA LEU A 30 -11.37 21.77 -14.59
C LEU A 30 -11.38 21.95 -16.11
N VAL A 31 -11.92 20.99 -16.86
CA VAL A 31 -12.00 21.10 -18.33
C VAL A 31 -12.90 22.26 -18.76
N ASN A 32 -14.03 22.47 -18.06
CA ASN A 32 -14.93 23.58 -18.34
C ASN A 32 -14.31 24.95 -17.99
N ALA A 33 -13.48 25.02 -16.95
CA ALA A 33 -12.74 26.23 -16.58
C ALA A 33 -11.58 26.54 -17.55
N ILE A 34 -10.82 25.51 -17.95
CA ILE A 34 -9.63 25.65 -18.82
C ILE A 34 -10.03 25.87 -20.28
N LYS A 35 -11.10 25.21 -20.74
CA LYS A 35 -11.55 25.18 -22.14
C LYS A 35 -10.41 24.84 -23.09
N PRO A 36 -9.82 23.64 -22.97
CA PRO A 36 -8.69 23.25 -23.81
C PRO A 36 -9.08 23.32 -25.30
N SER A 37 -8.12 23.70 -26.15
CA SER A 37 -8.33 23.77 -27.59
C SER A 37 -8.59 22.41 -28.23
N GLU A 38 -8.15 21.33 -27.58
CA GLU A 38 -8.41 19.95 -27.98
C GLU A 38 -9.25 19.23 -26.91
N PRO A 39 -10.17 18.32 -27.29
CA PRO A 39 -10.93 17.53 -26.33
C PRO A 39 -10.03 16.66 -25.44
N CYS A 40 -10.30 16.64 -24.14
CA CYS A 40 -9.63 15.78 -23.17
C CYS A 40 -10.63 14.83 -22.48
N PRO A 41 -11.20 13.84 -23.18
CA PRO A 41 -12.26 12.99 -22.64
C PRO A 41 -11.82 12.19 -21.41
N GLU A 42 -10.55 11.80 -21.31
CA GLU A 42 -10.00 11.06 -20.17
C GLU A 42 -10.06 11.86 -18.87
N ILE A 43 -9.92 13.19 -18.97
CA ILE A 43 -10.02 14.11 -17.83
C ILE A 43 -11.49 14.49 -17.60
N PHE A 44 -12.24 14.75 -18.67
CA PHE A 44 -13.64 15.16 -18.56
C PHE A 44 -14.54 14.06 -17.97
N TYR A 45 -14.32 12.79 -18.34
CA TYR A 45 -15.16 11.66 -17.89
C TYR A 45 -14.57 10.87 -16.73
N ILE A 46 -13.56 11.38 -16.02
CA ILE A 46 -13.06 10.69 -14.83
C ILE A 46 -14.05 10.82 -13.67
N GLU A 47 -14.30 9.72 -12.96
CA GLU A 47 -15.04 9.71 -11.70
C GLU A 47 -14.18 10.25 -10.56
N ASP A 48 -14.77 11.00 -9.62
CA ASP A 48 -14.00 11.58 -8.50
C ASP A 48 -13.35 10.51 -7.64
N SER A 49 -14.03 9.39 -7.40
CA SER A 49 -13.46 8.23 -6.70
C SER A 49 -12.25 7.63 -7.42
N LYS A 50 -12.23 7.68 -8.76
CA LYS A 50 -11.08 7.24 -9.57
C LYS A 50 -9.97 8.28 -9.54
N LEU A 51 -10.30 9.57 -9.63
CA LEU A 51 -9.35 10.67 -9.56
C LEU A 51 -8.63 10.72 -8.20
N GLU A 52 -9.39 10.59 -7.11
CA GLU A 52 -8.85 10.54 -5.74
C GLU A 52 -7.83 9.40 -5.59
N ARG A 53 -8.12 8.21 -6.12
CA ARG A 53 -7.17 7.08 -6.15
C ARG A 53 -5.90 7.43 -6.92
N LEU A 54 -6.02 8.06 -8.09
CA LEU A 54 -4.85 8.44 -8.91
C LEU A 54 -3.99 9.52 -8.24
N VAL A 55 -4.61 10.54 -7.63
CA VAL A 55 -3.90 11.60 -6.89
C VAL A 55 -3.21 11.02 -5.66
N THR A 56 -3.90 10.16 -4.92
CA THR A 56 -3.32 9.44 -3.77
C THR A 56 -2.14 8.59 -4.21
N ARG A 57 -2.24 7.90 -5.36
CA ARG A 57 -1.12 7.18 -5.97
C ARG A 57 0.07 8.09 -6.29
N LEU A 58 -0.13 9.33 -6.75
CA LEU A 58 1.00 10.26 -6.97
C LEU A 58 1.70 10.62 -5.66
N ASN A 59 0.94 10.80 -4.58
CA ASN A 59 1.51 11.02 -3.25
C ASN A 59 2.34 9.81 -2.76
N ILE A 60 1.94 8.59 -3.15
CA ILE A 60 2.62 7.34 -2.83
C ILE A 60 3.82 7.06 -3.76
N THR A 61 3.68 7.37 -5.06
CA THR A 61 4.71 7.14 -6.11
C THR A 61 5.86 8.15 -5.99
N THR A 62 5.64 9.25 -5.30
CA THR A 62 6.71 10.09 -4.74
C THR A 62 7.31 9.34 -3.55
N GLY A 63 8.00 8.23 -3.80
CA GLY A 63 8.59 7.29 -2.84
C GLY A 63 9.69 7.87 -1.93
N ASN A 64 9.70 9.20 -1.75
CA ASN A 64 10.62 9.96 -0.91
C ASN A 64 9.92 10.52 0.35
N GLN A 65 8.69 10.09 0.68
CA GLN A 65 7.91 10.66 1.80
C GLN A 65 7.31 9.65 2.80
N MET A 66 7.42 8.33 2.60
CA MET A 66 7.19 7.39 3.72
C MET A 66 8.47 7.37 4.58
N GLN A 67 8.60 8.35 5.47
CA GLN A 67 9.84 8.56 6.22
C GLN A 67 10.00 7.58 7.38
N THR A 68 8.90 7.15 8.02
CA THR A 68 8.98 6.28 9.19
C THR A 68 8.58 4.84 8.88
N PRO A 69 9.13 3.86 9.63
CA PRO A 69 8.69 2.48 9.56
C PRO A 69 7.17 2.30 9.75
N SER A 70 6.55 3.03 10.69
CA SER A 70 5.12 2.95 10.97
C SER A 70 4.25 3.44 9.81
N GLN A 71 4.68 4.49 9.10
CA GLN A 71 3.97 4.98 7.92
C GLN A 71 3.96 3.95 6.81
N LYS A 72 5.10 3.28 6.55
CA LYS A 72 5.18 2.20 5.58
C LYS A 72 4.27 1.03 5.96
N HIS A 73 4.26 0.67 7.25
CA HIS A 73 3.44 -0.42 7.76
C HIS A 73 1.95 -0.15 7.57
N GLU A 74 1.48 1.03 7.97
CA GLU A 74 0.07 1.41 7.80
C GLU A 74 -0.31 1.54 6.32
N TRP A 75 0.60 2.04 5.49
CA TRP A 75 0.37 2.09 4.05
C TRP A 75 0.18 0.69 3.44
N VAL A 76 1.02 -0.28 3.79
CA VAL A 76 0.88 -1.68 3.33
C VAL A 76 -0.46 -2.27 3.78
N ARG A 77 -0.88 -1.98 5.02
CA ARG A 77 -2.16 -2.44 5.58
C ARG A 77 -3.35 -1.94 4.77
N GLN A 78 -3.32 -0.68 4.34
CA GLN A 78 -4.41 -0.03 3.61
C GLN A 78 -4.31 -0.24 2.08
N TYR A 79 -3.20 -0.76 1.58
CA TYR A 79 -2.98 -0.94 0.16
C TYR A 79 -4.03 -1.88 -0.48
N ILE A 80 -4.52 -1.50 -1.65
CA ILE A 80 -5.41 -2.31 -2.49
C ILE A 80 -4.52 -3.17 -3.38
N TRP A 81 -4.45 -4.48 -3.10
CA TRP A 81 -3.48 -5.38 -3.74
C TRP A 81 -3.81 -5.71 -5.20
N ASP A 82 -5.02 -5.38 -5.65
CA ASP A 82 -5.42 -5.45 -7.06
C ASP A 82 -4.84 -4.29 -7.91
N ASP A 83 -4.29 -3.25 -7.28
CA ASP A 83 -3.68 -2.09 -7.98
C ASP A 83 -2.25 -2.37 -8.49
N GLY A 84 -1.79 -3.63 -8.37
CA GLY A 84 -0.51 -4.11 -8.86
C GLY A 84 0.59 -4.21 -7.79
N LEU A 85 1.76 -4.70 -8.19
CA LEU A 85 2.85 -5.00 -7.25
C LEU A 85 4.02 -4.00 -7.30
N GLY A 86 4.03 -3.12 -8.30
CA GLY A 86 5.07 -2.10 -8.49
C GLY A 86 5.39 -1.28 -7.23
N PRO A 87 4.38 -0.76 -6.51
CA PRO A 87 4.60 0.00 -5.27
C PRO A 87 5.14 -0.83 -4.09
N ILE A 88 4.99 -2.16 -4.11
CA ILE A 88 5.45 -3.05 -3.04
C ILE A 88 6.95 -3.32 -3.13
N TRP A 89 7.49 -3.43 -4.35
CA TRP A 89 8.89 -3.76 -4.59
C TRP A 89 9.89 -2.87 -3.83
N PRO A 90 9.78 -1.51 -3.83
CA PRO A 90 10.70 -0.66 -3.07
C PRO A 90 10.66 -0.89 -1.55
N ILE A 91 9.54 -1.40 -1.01
CA ILE A 91 9.43 -1.75 0.41
C ILE A 91 10.14 -3.08 0.66
N VAL A 92 9.90 -4.08 -0.20
CA VAL A 92 10.49 -5.41 -0.10
C VAL A 92 12.00 -5.37 -0.30
N ASP A 93 12.52 -4.53 -1.19
CA ASP A 93 13.96 -4.38 -1.50
C ASP A 93 14.76 -3.54 -0.49
N ASN A 94 14.10 -3.00 0.53
CA ASN A 94 14.75 -2.19 1.54
C ASN A 94 15.06 -3.02 2.80
N GLU A 95 16.34 -3.25 3.10
CA GLU A 95 16.79 -3.98 4.30
C GLU A 95 16.32 -3.34 5.62
N LYS A 96 16.01 -2.02 5.61
CA LYS A 96 15.50 -1.29 6.76
C LYS A 96 14.00 -1.44 6.95
N THR A 97 13.30 -2.14 6.05
CA THR A 97 11.89 -2.47 6.22
C THR A 97 11.71 -3.33 7.47
N GLU A 98 10.71 -2.99 8.29
CA GLU A 98 10.35 -3.74 9.48
C GLU A 98 9.95 -5.16 9.12
N PHE A 99 10.41 -6.11 9.92
CA PHE A 99 10.04 -7.52 9.81
C PHE A 99 8.52 -7.68 9.78
N ALA A 100 7.79 -7.00 10.66
CA ALA A 100 6.32 -7.02 10.71
C ALA A 100 5.68 -6.53 9.39
N THR A 101 6.26 -5.53 8.73
CA THR A 101 5.76 -5.02 7.44
C THR A 101 5.99 -6.03 6.32
N ALA A 102 7.17 -6.63 6.26
CA ALA A 102 7.46 -7.69 5.29
C ALA A 102 6.57 -8.94 5.53
N LEU A 103 6.34 -9.29 6.79
CA LEU A 103 5.45 -10.39 7.16
C LEU A 103 4.00 -10.11 6.73
N MET A 104 3.52 -8.88 6.93
CA MET A 104 2.20 -8.47 6.44
C MET A 104 2.11 -8.59 4.92
N ILE A 105 3.14 -8.16 4.17
CA ILE A 105 3.19 -8.33 2.71
C ILE A 105 3.04 -9.81 2.34
N TYR A 106 3.81 -10.69 2.96
CA TYR A 106 3.72 -12.13 2.74
C TYR A 106 2.29 -12.66 2.94
N TRP A 107 1.63 -12.29 4.04
CA TRP A 107 0.27 -12.74 4.35
C TRP A 107 -0.82 -12.13 3.46
N ARG A 108 -0.64 -10.88 3.00
CA ARG A 108 -1.54 -10.27 2.01
C ARG A 108 -1.45 -10.94 0.65
N MET A 109 -0.32 -11.59 0.36
CA MET A 109 -0.12 -12.45 -0.81
C MET A 109 -0.52 -13.91 -0.55
N GLU A 110 -1.50 -14.16 0.32
CA GLU A 110 -1.99 -15.49 0.73
C GLU A 110 -0.99 -16.34 1.55
N GLY A 111 0.18 -15.78 1.88
CA GLY A 111 1.19 -16.38 2.75
C GLY A 111 1.47 -17.85 2.40
N PRO A 112 1.29 -18.79 3.35
CA PRO A 112 1.60 -20.21 3.12
C PRO A 112 0.62 -20.92 2.19
N TRP A 113 -0.48 -20.27 1.80
CA TRP A 113 -1.46 -20.84 0.88
C TRP A 113 -1.34 -20.33 -0.55
N PHE A 114 -0.37 -19.46 -0.82
CA PHE A 114 -0.13 -18.92 -2.16
C PHE A 114 0.08 -20.04 -3.19
N LYS A 115 -0.69 -20.01 -4.28
CA LYS A 115 -0.67 -21.04 -5.33
C LYS A 115 -0.01 -20.61 -6.64
N GLY A 116 0.56 -19.41 -6.71
CA GLY A 116 1.29 -18.94 -7.90
C GLY A 116 0.42 -18.64 -9.13
N SER A 117 -0.91 -18.61 -9.02
CA SER A 117 -1.81 -18.48 -10.18
C SER A 117 -2.08 -17.04 -10.64
N LEU A 118 -1.50 -16.02 -9.99
CA LEU A 118 -1.84 -14.61 -10.22
C LEU A 118 -0.93 -13.92 -11.25
N SER A 119 0.38 -14.22 -11.28
CA SER A 119 1.36 -13.82 -12.30
C SER A 119 2.77 -14.28 -11.91
N ASP A 120 3.72 -14.29 -12.87
CA ASP A 120 5.14 -14.53 -12.58
C ASP A 120 5.72 -13.50 -11.59
N ASP A 121 5.27 -12.24 -11.66
CA ASP A 121 5.71 -11.18 -10.75
C ASP A 121 5.18 -11.40 -9.32
N ALA A 122 3.93 -11.84 -9.18
CA ALA A 122 3.37 -12.20 -7.87
C ALA A 122 4.11 -13.36 -7.24
N LYS A 123 4.45 -14.39 -8.03
CA LYS A 123 5.26 -15.50 -7.53
C LYS A 123 6.64 -15.02 -7.10
N ARG A 124 7.31 -14.20 -7.93
CA ARG A 124 8.63 -13.67 -7.62
C ARG A 124 8.62 -12.85 -6.33
N LEU A 125 7.64 -11.98 -6.15
CA LEU A 125 7.51 -11.15 -4.95
C LEU A 125 7.27 -12.02 -3.71
N HIS A 126 6.33 -12.97 -3.79
CA HIS A 126 6.03 -13.90 -2.70
C HIS A 126 7.27 -14.70 -2.25
N ASP A 127 7.95 -15.35 -3.20
CA ASP A 127 9.14 -16.15 -2.92
C ASP A 127 10.25 -15.27 -2.31
N THR A 128 10.46 -14.06 -2.86
CA THR A 128 11.49 -13.12 -2.40
C THR A 128 11.25 -12.70 -0.95
N VAL A 129 10.02 -12.36 -0.61
CA VAL A 129 9.68 -11.93 0.75
C VAL A 129 9.82 -13.09 1.73
N ALA A 130 9.38 -14.30 1.35
CA ALA A 130 9.52 -15.49 2.18
C ALA A 130 11.01 -15.82 2.45
N GLU A 131 11.85 -15.81 1.42
CA GLU A 131 13.29 -16.03 1.54
C GLU A 131 13.95 -15.00 2.45
N ARG A 132 13.63 -13.71 2.26
CA ARG A 132 14.20 -12.61 3.05
C ARG A 132 13.76 -12.60 4.52
N LEU A 133 12.51 -12.96 4.80
CA LEU A 133 12.00 -13.15 6.16
C LEU A 133 12.79 -14.24 6.90
N LEU A 134 13.01 -15.38 6.24
CA LEU A 134 13.72 -16.52 6.82
C LEU A 134 15.24 -16.34 6.84
N GLY A 135 15.79 -15.58 5.90
CA GLY A 135 17.21 -15.28 5.76
C GLY A 135 17.71 -14.14 6.67
N GLY A 136 16.83 -13.51 7.44
CA GLY A 136 17.19 -12.43 8.36
C GLY A 136 17.50 -11.09 7.67
N PHE A 137 17.06 -10.90 6.43
CA PHE A 137 17.25 -9.65 5.68
C PHE A 137 16.51 -8.47 6.34
N TYR A 138 15.34 -8.74 6.95
CA TYR A 138 14.57 -7.75 7.71
C TYR A 138 14.89 -7.88 9.20
N SER A 139 15.90 -7.15 9.67
CA SER A 139 16.40 -7.24 11.05
C SER A 139 15.62 -6.36 12.05
N ASN A 140 14.92 -5.33 11.57
CA ASN A 140 14.17 -4.39 12.41
C ASN A 140 12.87 -5.02 12.93
N ARG A 141 12.66 -4.98 14.25
CA ARG A 141 11.50 -5.57 14.96
C ARG A 141 10.83 -4.59 15.93
N ASN A 142 10.74 -3.33 15.55
CA ASN A 142 10.11 -2.27 16.35
C ASN A 142 8.58 -2.27 16.20
N LEU A 143 8.08 -2.80 15.08
CA LEU A 143 6.65 -2.98 14.83
C LEU A 143 6.24 -4.44 14.98
N GLN A 144 4.95 -4.64 15.21
CA GLN A 144 4.35 -5.94 15.40
C GLN A 144 3.24 -6.18 14.39
N TYR A 145 3.16 -7.43 13.94
CA TYR A 145 2.08 -7.99 13.13
C TYR A 145 1.94 -9.45 13.56
N PHE A 146 0.73 -9.85 13.93
CA PHE A 146 0.43 -11.17 14.49
C PHE A 146 -0.46 -11.94 13.53
N PRO A 147 0.10 -12.77 12.63
CA PRO A 147 -0.67 -13.34 11.53
C PRO A 147 -1.89 -14.15 11.95
N ILE A 148 -1.85 -14.84 13.09
CA ILE A 148 -2.99 -15.59 13.61
C ILE A 148 -4.14 -14.65 13.99
N GLU A 149 -3.84 -13.58 14.71
CA GLU A 149 -4.84 -12.65 15.26
C GLU A 149 -5.34 -11.70 14.18
N ASP A 150 -4.42 -11.06 13.46
CA ASP A 150 -4.71 -10.05 12.44
C ASP A 150 -5.46 -10.65 11.23
N ASN A 151 -5.18 -11.90 10.86
CA ASN A 151 -5.93 -12.61 9.80
C ASN A 151 -7.07 -13.49 10.35
N GLN A 152 -7.33 -13.46 11.65
CA GLN A 152 -8.42 -14.19 12.32
C GLN A 152 -8.41 -15.69 11.99
N LEU A 153 -7.23 -16.32 12.06
CA LEU A 153 -7.08 -17.73 11.73
C LEU A 153 -7.80 -18.62 12.75
N SER A 154 -8.56 -19.58 12.24
CA SER A 154 -9.19 -20.61 13.07
C SER A 154 -8.16 -21.54 13.72
N LYS A 155 -8.53 -22.18 14.84
CA LYS A 155 -7.70 -23.22 15.50
C LYS A 155 -7.27 -24.33 14.53
N THR A 156 -8.14 -24.69 13.59
CA THR A 156 -7.84 -25.70 12.57
C THR A 156 -6.80 -25.21 11.57
N GLN A 157 -6.85 -23.95 11.13
CA GLN A 157 -5.82 -23.37 10.26
C GLN A 157 -4.47 -23.31 10.99
N VAL A 158 -4.44 -22.81 12.23
CA VAL A 158 -3.22 -22.77 13.06
C VAL A 158 -2.62 -24.16 13.23
N TYR A 159 -3.45 -25.18 13.51
CA TYR A 159 -3.00 -26.56 13.61
C TYR A 159 -2.36 -27.05 12.30
N LYS A 160 -2.97 -26.75 11.15
CA LYS A 160 -2.42 -27.11 9.83
C LYS A 160 -1.07 -26.44 9.58
N LEU A 161 -0.91 -25.16 9.94
CA LEU A 161 0.36 -24.44 9.82
C LEU A 161 1.46 -25.12 10.64
N ARG A 162 1.21 -25.38 11.93
CA ARG A 162 2.17 -26.08 12.81
C ARG A 162 2.55 -27.48 12.30
N LYS A 163 1.64 -28.16 11.58
CA LYS A 163 1.89 -29.48 10.99
C LYS A 163 2.57 -29.42 9.62
N SER A 164 2.54 -28.28 8.93
CA SER A 164 3.09 -28.13 7.59
C SER A 164 4.62 -28.08 7.53
N GLY A 165 5.28 -27.89 8.68
CA GLY A 165 6.73 -27.66 8.74
C GLY A 165 7.13 -26.22 8.40
N LEU A 166 6.16 -25.32 8.20
CA LEU A 166 6.40 -23.88 8.07
C LEU A 166 7.12 -23.38 9.35
N PRO A 167 8.18 -22.56 9.22
CA PRO A 167 8.82 -21.95 10.38
C PRO A 167 7.83 -21.09 11.17
N SER A 168 7.86 -21.22 12.51
CA SER A 168 6.98 -20.46 13.40
C SER A 168 7.11 -18.95 13.20
N GLU A 169 8.30 -18.47 12.85
CA GLU A 169 8.59 -17.07 12.53
C GLU A 169 7.62 -16.43 11.51
N LEU A 170 7.01 -17.24 10.62
CA LEU A 170 6.07 -16.77 9.62
C LEU A 170 4.61 -16.73 10.09
N PHE A 171 4.26 -17.23 11.28
CA PHE A 171 2.87 -17.22 11.77
C PHE A 171 2.71 -16.96 13.28
N GLU A 172 3.76 -17.18 14.06
CA GLU A 172 3.93 -16.87 15.48
C GLU A 172 5.31 -16.20 15.68
N PRO A 173 5.53 -15.01 15.11
CA PRO A 173 6.81 -14.31 15.21
C PRO A 173 7.11 -13.89 16.66
N ASP A 174 8.38 -14.00 17.05
CA ASP A 174 8.85 -13.48 18.33
C ASP A 174 9.28 -12.01 18.17
N TYR A 175 8.65 -11.13 18.93
CA TYR A 175 9.01 -9.72 18.96
C TYR A 175 9.64 -9.42 20.33
N PRO A 176 10.72 -8.62 20.37
CA PRO A 176 11.30 -8.22 21.63
C PRO A 176 10.22 -7.54 22.47
N VAL A 177 10.08 -8.00 23.71
CA VAL A 177 9.20 -7.35 24.69
C VAL A 177 9.68 -5.92 24.83
N SER A 178 8.84 -4.95 24.49
CA SER A 178 9.12 -3.54 24.68
C SER A 178 9.57 -3.33 26.13
N GLY A 179 10.83 -2.99 26.33
CA GLY A 179 11.33 -2.66 27.67
C GLY A 179 10.49 -1.51 28.24
N GLU A 180 9.99 -1.71 29.46
CA GLU A 180 9.33 -0.68 30.27
C GLU A 180 10.21 0.56 30.47
#